data_AF-A0A832I1Q8-F1
#
_entry.id   AF-A0A832I1Q8-F1
#
_cell.length_a   1.000
_cell.length_b   1.000
_cell.length_c   1.000
_cell.angle_alpha   90.00
_cell.angle_beta   90.00
_cell.angle_gamma   90.00
#
_symmetry.space_group_name_H-M   'P 1'
#
loop_
_entity.id
_entity.type
_entity.pdbx_description
1 polymer ?
#
loop_
_entity_poly.entity_id
_entity_poly.type
_entity_poly.pdbx_seq_one_letter_code
_entity_poly.pdbx_strand_id
1 'polypeptide(L)'
;KKWLAVQKLLANMNCVITDVIQGFSVYPMDYGTADYEEFAYDLGFKVDKNPGINWYKSALFRFEVLGTAKLPASADKKLRIKFIDPNEDLTHPELRHEILKKLDVVGGVSR
;
A
#
# COMPACT_ATOMS: atom_id res chain seq x y z
N LYS A 1 12.45 -2.29 1.54
CA LYS A 1 13.14 -2.53 0.23
C LYS A 1 12.47 -1.78 -0.93
N LYS A 2 11.13 -1.82 -1.09
CA LYS A 2 10.39 -1.08 -2.14
C LYS A 2 10.68 0.43 -2.20
N TRP A 3 10.61 1.13 -1.07
CA TRP A 3 10.88 2.59 -1.03
C TRP A 3 12.22 2.98 -1.66
N LEU A 4 13.30 2.28 -1.28
CA LEU A 4 14.62 2.51 -1.85
C LEU A 4 14.65 2.19 -3.37
N ALA A 5 13.91 1.18 -3.82
CA ALA A 5 13.83 0.86 -5.24
C ALA A 5 13.13 1.98 -6.05
N VAL A 6 12.06 2.56 -5.51
CA VAL A 6 11.38 3.73 -6.11
C VAL A 6 12.32 4.94 -6.16
N GLN A 7 13.04 5.21 -5.08
CA GLN A 7 14.01 6.31 -5.04
C GLN A 7 15.14 6.12 -6.05
N LYS A 8 15.68 4.90 -6.15
CA LYS A 8 16.69 4.54 -7.16
C LYS A 8 16.16 4.66 -8.59
N LEU A 9 14.91 4.26 -8.83
CA LEU A 9 14.27 4.42 -10.14
C LEU A 9 14.24 5.89 -10.55
N LEU A 10 13.74 6.78 -9.68
CA LEU A 10 13.68 8.22 -9.95
C LEU A 10 15.09 8.80 -10.19
N ALA A 11 16.07 8.46 -9.36
CA ALA A 11 17.45 8.90 -9.54
C ALA A 11 18.03 8.46 -10.91
N ASN A 12 17.79 7.21 -11.31
CA ASN A 12 18.24 6.69 -12.61
C ASN A 12 17.56 7.38 -13.80
N MET A 13 16.35 7.92 -13.61
CA MET A 13 15.61 8.67 -14.62
C MET A 13 16.04 10.15 -14.76
N ASN A 14 17.11 10.55 -14.08
CA ASN A 14 17.58 11.95 -14.00
C ASN A 14 16.61 12.87 -13.23
N CYS A 15 15.91 12.30 -12.24
CA CYS A 15 15.06 13.05 -11.33
C CYS A 15 15.75 13.22 -9.96
N VAL A 16 15.44 14.32 -9.28
CA VAL A 16 15.75 14.54 -7.87
C VAL A 16 14.46 14.57 -7.07
N ILE A 17 14.42 13.86 -5.94
CA ILE A 17 13.31 13.96 -5.00
C ILE A 17 13.53 15.23 -4.18
N THR A 18 12.58 16.14 -4.25
CA THR A 18 12.63 17.43 -3.55
C THR A 18 11.89 17.36 -2.21
N ASP A 19 10.82 16.56 -2.14
CA ASP A 19 10.02 16.43 -0.93
C ASP A 19 9.50 15.00 -0.76
N VAL A 20 9.49 14.56 0.51
CA VAL A 20 8.79 13.35 0.97
C VAL A 20 7.95 13.74 2.17
N ILE A 21 6.66 14.01 1.96
CA ILE A 21 5.75 14.49 2.99
C ILE A 21 4.96 13.31 3.53
N GLN A 22 5.31 12.85 4.73
CA GLN A 22 4.63 11.73 5.37
C GLN A 22 3.21 12.09 5.80
N GLY A 23 2.29 11.14 5.66
CA GLY A 23 0.90 11.29 6.11
C GLY A 23 0.09 12.34 5.34
N PHE A 24 0.56 12.73 4.14
CA PHE A 24 -0.07 13.76 3.32
C PHE A 24 -1.47 13.34 2.87
N SER A 25 -1.62 12.13 2.34
CA SER A 25 -2.92 11.61 1.91
C SER A 25 -3.54 10.81 3.04
N VAL A 26 -4.81 11.12 3.34
CA VAL A 26 -5.63 10.39 4.31
C VAL A 26 -6.80 9.79 3.55
N TYR A 27 -7.00 8.49 3.73
CA TYR A 27 -8.01 7.73 3.01
C TYR A 27 -9.17 7.41 3.94
N PRO A 28 -10.45 7.49 3.51
CA PRO A 28 -11.57 6.98 4.30
C PRO A 28 -11.48 5.46 4.44
N MET A 29 -12.08 4.91 5.51
CA MET A 29 -12.10 3.45 5.74
C MET A 29 -13.28 2.77 5.03
N ASP A 30 -14.38 3.48 4.84
CA ASP A 30 -15.57 3.00 4.14
C ASP A 30 -15.70 3.67 2.77
N TYR A 31 -15.72 2.85 1.72
CA TYR A 31 -15.91 3.28 0.32
C TYR A 31 -17.27 2.86 -0.24
N GLY A 32 -18.17 2.33 0.58
CA GLY A 32 -19.49 1.79 0.20
C GLY A 32 -19.43 0.42 -0.49
N THR A 33 -18.36 0.13 -1.22
CA THR A 33 -18.10 -1.20 -1.83
C THR A 33 -17.16 -2.07 -1.01
N ALA A 34 -16.38 -1.46 -0.11
CA ALA A 34 -15.45 -2.14 0.79
C ALA A 34 -15.24 -1.30 2.05
N ASP A 35 -15.25 -1.97 3.21
CA ASP A 35 -14.92 -1.39 4.51
C ASP A 35 -13.58 -1.97 4.99
N TYR A 36 -12.56 -1.11 5.03
CA TYR A 36 -11.22 -1.47 5.45
C TYR A 36 -11.08 -1.56 6.97
N GLU A 37 -11.96 -0.92 7.75
CA GLU A 37 -11.99 -1.05 9.20
C GLU A 37 -12.49 -2.45 9.60
N GLU A 38 -13.58 -2.91 8.98
CA GLU A 38 -14.08 -4.28 9.20
C GLU A 38 -13.00 -5.30 8.85
N PHE A 39 -12.33 -5.11 7.70
CA PHE A 39 -11.26 -6.02 7.31
C PHE A 39 -10.07 -6.01 8.27
N ALA A 40 -9.65 -4.83 8.75
CA ALA A 40 -8.55 -4.74 9.70
C ALA A 40 -8.87 -5.39 11.04
N TYR A 41 -10.14 -5.36 11.48
CA TYR A 41 -10.59 -6.05 12.69
C TYR A 41 -10.40 -7.58 12.58
N ASP A 42 -10.70 -8.15 11.41
CA ASP A 42 -10.55 -9.58 11.16
C ASP A 42 -9.11 -10.08 11.20
N LEU A 43 -8.12 -9.18 11.07
CA LEU A 43 -6.71 -9.51 11.22
C LEU A 43 -6.36 -9.90 12.67
N GLY A 44 -7.27 -9.71 13.63
CA GLY A 44 -7.14 -10.22 14.99
C GLY A 44 -6.14 -9.45 15.85
N PHE A 45 -5.84 -8.20 15.50
CA PHE A 45 -4.99 -7.34 16.31
C PHE A 45 -5.68 -7.07 17.66
N LYS A 46 -4.91 -7.19 18.76
CA LYS A 46 -5.40 -6.86 20.12
C LYS A 46 -5.38 -5.35 20.34
N VAL A 47 -6.33 -4.66 19.71
CA VAL A 47 -6.49 -3.20 19.79
C VAL A 47 -7.91 -2.85 20.21
N ASP A 48 -8.05 -1.71 20.88
CA ASP A 48 -9.36 -1.14 21.19
C ASP A 48 -10.10 -0.71 19.92
N LYS A 49 -11.42 -0.56 20.00
CA LYS A 49 -12.25 -0.12 18.87
C LYS A 49 -11.74 1.22 18.33
N ASN A 50 -11.52 1.31 17.02
CA ASN A 50 -11.13 2.55 16.37
C ASN A 50 -12.16 3.66 16.67
N PRO A 51 -11.75 4.82 17.22
CA PRO A 51 -12.65 5.91 17.56
C PRO A 51 -13.11 6.75 16.34
N GLY A 52 -13.01 6.21 15.12
CA GLY A 52 -13.35 6.90 13.87
C GLY A 52 -12.16 7.57 13.20
N ILE A 53 -10.94 7.07 13.41
CA ILE A 53 -9.72 7.60 12.80
C ILE A 53 -9.47 6.89 11.47
N ASN A 54 -9.24 7.69 10.43
CA ASN A 54 -8.71 7.21 9.16
C ASN A 54 -7.22 6.86 9.33
N TRP A 55 -6.94 5.59 9.58
CA TRP A 55 -5.60 5.12 9.92
C TRP A 55 -4.71 4.87 8.69
N TYR A 56 -5.29 4.56 7.53
CA TYR A 56 -4.52 4.38 6.31
C TYR A 56 -4.12 5.72 5.69
N LYS A 57 -2.81 5.94 5.57
CA LYS A 57 -2.22 7.17 5.04
C LYS A 57 -1.06 6.85 4.09
N SER A 58 -0.79 7.75 3.14
CA SER A 58 0.37 7.64 2.26
C SER A 58 1.24 8.90 2.30
N ALA A 59 2.49 8.76 1.84
CA ALA A 59 3.40 9.88 1.70
C ALA A 59 3.30 10.49 0.29
N LEU A 60 3.34 11.82 0.21
CA LEU A 60 3.47 12.53 -1.06
C LEU A 60 4.94 12.63 -1.45
N PHE A 61 5.25 12.25 -2.68
CA PHE A 61 6.57 12.42 -3.29
C PHE A 61 6.52 13.55 -4.30
N ARG A 62 7.36 14.57 -4.11
CA ARG A 62 7.64 15.58 -5.12
C ARG A 62 9.03 15.33 -5.69
N PHE A 63 9.14 15.38 -7.02
CA PHE A 63 10.41 15.26 -7.70
C PHE A 63 10.48 16.21 -8.89
N GLU A 64 11.70 16.55 -9.28
CA GLU A 64 12.00 17.41 -10.42
C GLU A 64 12.95 16.71 -11.37
N VAL A 65 12.85 17.00 -12.67
CA VAL A 65 13.77 16.48 -13.68
C VAL A 65 14.92 17.47 -13.85
N LEU A 66 16.17 17.03 -13.65
CA LEU A 66 17.35 17.90 -13.68
C LEU A 66 17.89 18.18 -15.10
N GLY A 67 17.21 17.70 -16.14
CA GLY A 67 17.61 17.84 -17.54
C GLY A 67 16.74 16.96 -18.42
N THR A 68 17.34 16.30 -19.42
CA THR A 68 16.61 15.31 -20.22
C THR A 68 16.29 14.08 -19.37
N ALA A 69 15.01 13.70 -19.30
CA ALA A 69 14.58 12.51 -18.59
C ALA A 69 15.17 11.25 -19.23
N LYS A 70 15.69 10.33 -18.41
CA LYS A 70 16.22 9.03 -18.85
C LYS A 70 15.18 7.94 -18.60
N LEU A 71 14.15 7.93 -19.44
CA LEU A 71 13.07 6.95 -19.32
C LEU A 71 13.61 5.52 -19.53
N PRO A 72 13.12 4.52 -18.78
CA PRO A 72 13.45 3.12 -19.07
C PRO A 72 12.92 2.74 -20.45
N ALA A 73 13.59 1.80 -21.15
CA ALA A 73 13.21 1.35 -22.50
C ALA A 73 11.77 0.79 -22.61
N SER A 74 11.14 0.49 -21.48
CA SER A 74 9.76 0.04 -21.38
C SER A 74 8.76 1.14 -21.04
N ALA A 75 9.15 2.42 -21.01
CA ALA A 75 8.29 3.51 -20.58
C ALA A 75 7.02 3.64 -21.42
N ASP A 76 7.10 3.37 -22.72
CA ASP A 76 5.96 3.46 -23.64
C ASP A 76 5.16 2.15 -23.74
N LYS A 77 5.58 1.10 -23.03
CA LYS A 77 4.88 -0.19 -23.07
C LYS A 77 3.63 -0.13 -22.20
N LYS A 78 2.51 -0.66 -22.71
CA LYS A 78 1.33 -0.91 -21.89
C LYS A 78 1.69 -1.93 -20.80
N LEU A 79 1.61 -1.49 -19.54
CA LEU A 79 1.85 -2.34 -18.39
C LEU A 79 0.53 -2.84 -17.83
N ARG A 80 0.39 -4.15 -17.66
CA ARG A 80 -0.67 -4.71 -16.81
C ARG A 80 -0.22 -4.57 -15.37
N ILE A 81 -0.83 -3.63 -14.65
CA ILE A 81 -0.51 -3.36 -13.25
C ILE A 81 -1.07 -4.50 -12.39
N LYS A 82 -0.20 -5.15 -11.62
CA LYS A 82 -0.62 -5.94 -10.46
C LYS A 82 -0.63 -5.00 -9.27
N PHE A 83 -1.80 -4.72 -8.75
CA PHE A 83 -2.01 -3.79 -7.64
C PHE A 83 -2.02 -4.48 -6.27
N ILE A 84 -2.00 -5.81 -6.25
CA ILE A 84 -1.86 -6.63 -5.04
C ILE A 84 -0.49 -7.32 -5.07
N ASP A 85 0.32 -7.06 -4.04
CA ASP A 85 1.52 -7.80 -3.70
C ASP A 85 1.23 -8.73 -2.52
N PRO A 86 1.04 -10.04 -2.76
CA PRO A 86 0.64 -10.99 -1.72
C PRO A 86 1.69 -11.18 -0.60
N ASN A 87 2.91 -10.64 -0.75
CA ASN A 87 3.94 -10.72 0.28
C ASN A 87 3.95 -9.52 1.23
N GLU A 88 3.39 -8.38 0.82
CA GLU A 88 3.45 -7.13 1.60
C GLU A 88 2.06 -6.53 1.86
N ASP A 89 1.07 -6.78 1.00
CA ASP A 89 -0.28 -6.27 1.19
C ASP A 89 -1.05 -7.12 2.18
N LEU A 90 -1.56 -6.45 3.22
CA LEU A 90 -2.34 -7.08 4.29
C LEU A 90 -3.81 -6.65 4.26
N THR A 91 -4.10 -5.49 3.66
CA THR A 91 -5.38 -4.79 3.80
C THR A 91 -6.17 -4.71 2.50
N HIS A 92 -5.81 -5.46 1.45
CA HIS A 92 -6.61 -5.50 0.23
C HIS A 92 -7.85 -6.43 0.38
N PRO A 93 -9.08 -5.97 0.05
CA PRO A 93 -10.30 -6.77 0.25
C PRO A 93 -10.29 -8.15 -0.42
N GLU A 94 -9.68 -8.27 -1.62
CA GLU A 94 -9.53 -9.56 -2.32
C GLU A 94 -8.70 -10.59 -1.54
N LEU A 95 -7.85 -10.15 -0.60
CA LEU A 95 -7.04 -11.05 0.24
C LEU A 95 -7.78 -11.50 1.50
N ARG A 96 -8.94 -10.91 1.83
CA ARG A 96 -9.65 -11.15 3.10
C ARG A 96 -9.97 -12.62 3.33
N HIS A 97 -10.51 -13.29 2.32
CA HIS A 97 -10.88 -14.72 2.43
C HIS A 97 -9.67 -15.63 2.65
N GLU A 98 -8.55 -15.35 1.96
CA GLU A 98 -7.32 -16.14 2.11
C GLU A 98 -6.66 -15.90 3.46
N ILE A 99 -6.70 -14.67 3.95
CA ILE A 99 -6.13 -14.30 5.25
C ILE A 99 -6.95 -14.90 6.38
N LEU A 100 -8.29 -14.81 6.33
CA LEU A 100 -9.18 -15.45 7.30
C LEU A 100 -8.91 -16.96 7.40
N LYS A 101 -8.80 -17.66 6.26
CA LYS A 101 -8.42 -19.08 6.25
C LYS A 101 -7.06 -19.34 6.90
N LYS A 102 -6.05 -18.51 6.64
CA LYS A 102 -4.73 -18.65 7.27
C LYS A 102 -4.81 -18.43 8.78
N LEU A 103 -5.59 -17.44 9.24
CA LEU A 103 -5.78 -17.15 10.65
C LEU A 103 -6.53 -18.28 11.36
N ASP A 104 -7.55 -18.88 10.76
CA ASP A 104 -8.25 -20.04 11.31
C ASP A 104 -7.34 -21.28 11.44
N VAL A 105 -6.45 -21.50 10.46
CA VAL A 105 -5.49 -22.63 10.48
C VAL A 105 -4.39 -22.42 11.54
N VAL A 106 -3.96 -21.18 11.77
CA VAL A 106 -2.96 -20.84 12.80
C VAL A 106 -3.59 -20.78 14.20
N GLY A 107 -4.86 -20.36 14.26
CA GLY A 107 -5.65 -20.20 15.47
C GLY A 107 -6.38 -21.46 15.92
N GLY A 108 -5.87 -22.66 15.60
CA GLY A 108 -6.37 -23.96 16.05
C GLY A 108 -6.40 -24.11 17.57
N VAL A 109 -7.29 -23.37 18.22
CA VAL A 109 -7.92 -23.65 19.50
C VAL A 109 -9.39 -23.79 19.14
N SER A 110 -9.87 -25.02 19.30
CA SER A 110 -11.25 -25.42 19.10
C SER A 110 -12.24 -24.42 19.68
N ARG A 111 -13.27 -24.07 18.89
CA ARG A 111 -14.61 -23.89 19.47
C ARG A 111 -15.25 -25.24 19.66
#